data_AF-F9SY21-F1
#
_entry.id   AF-F9SY21-F1
#
_cell.length_a   1.000
_cell.length_b   1.000
_cell.length_c   1.000
_cell.angle_alpha   90.00
_cell.angle_beta   90.00
_cell.angle_gamma   90.00
#
_symmetry.space_group_name_H-M   'P 1'
#
loop_
_entity.id
_entity.type
_entity.pdbx_description
1 polymer ?
#
loop_
_entity_poly.entity_id
_entity_poly.type
_entity_poly.pdbx_seq_one_letter_code
_entity_poly.pdbx_strand_id
1 'polypeptide(L)'
;MKIFYILELDGLFLALDVMAENTSDEICQLQSQGFIVVSDSIRAKNSKIAIDKWHKYRASFVEEPVLTPLELANLTIRQANIRINELKRQLLVAEREIDSLNNQLKYKSSGGTDSLCDLDILGYEREPSSQELRKRYKSLASLHHPDKGGSKAMMQRLNDAYEKLRRKVA
;
A
#
# COMPACT_ATOMS: atom_id res chain seq x y z
N MET A 1 39.77 -21.28 -21.53
CA MET A 1 39.22 -20.00 -21.04
C MET A 1 38.37 -19.47 -22.17
N LYS A 2 37.10 -19.13 -21.93
CA LYS A 2 36.13 -18.78 -22.98
C LYS A 2 35.96 -17.26 -23.03
N ILE A 3 35.62 -16.74 -24.21
CA ILE A 3 35.30 -15.32 -24.40
C ILE A 3 33.78 -15.21 -24.35
N PHE A 4 33.26 -14.19 -23.66
CA PHE A 4 31.84 -13.93 -23.58
C PHE A 4 31.48 -12.51 -24.02
N TYR A 5 30.39 -12.37 -24.76
CA TYR A 5 29.66 -11.10 -24.93
C TYR A 5 28.72 -10.91 -23.76
N ILE A 6 28.64 -9.69 -23.22
CA ILE A 6 27.65 -9.32 -22.22
C ILE A 6 26.60 -8.45 -22.87
N LEU A 7 25.33 -8.83 -22.69
CA LEU A 7 24.17 -8.07 -23.15
C LEU A 7 23.33 -7.62 -21.95
N GLU A 8 22.71 -6.44 -22.05
CA GLU A 8 21.84 -5.83 -21.04
C GLU A 8 20.43 -5.57 -21.60
N LEU A 9 19.39 -5.94 -20.85
CA LEU A 9 18.00 -5.57 -21.10
C LEU A 9 17.32 -5.27 -19.76
N ASP A 10 16.85 -4.04 -19.56
CA ASP A 10 16.12 -3.63 -18.34
C ASP A 10 16.80 -4.04 -17.01
N GLY A 11 18.14 -3.99 -16.95
CA GLY A 11 18.93 -4.36 -15.78
C GLY A 11 19.22 -5.86 -15.63
N LEU A 12 18.80 -6.70 -16.58
CA LEU A 12 19.20 -8.10 -16.69
C LEU A 12 20.43 -8.25 -17.58
N PHE A 13 21.40 -9.05 -17.14
CA PHE A 13 22.65 -9.29 -17.87
C PHE A 13 22.74 -10.74 -18.37
N LEU A 14 23.01 -10.90 -19.66
CA LEU A 14 23.22 -12.19 -20.30
C LEU A 14 24.67 -12.30 -20.79
N ALA A 15 25.30 -13.47 -20.61
CA ALA A 15 26.64 -13.75 -21.13
C ALA A 15 26.60 -14.86 -22.19
N LEU A 16 26.92 -14.52 -23.44
CA LEU A 16 26.97 -15.43 -24.59
C LEU A 16 28.40 -15.84 -24.92
N ASP A 17 28.64 -17.12 -25.17
CA ASP A 17 29.97 -17.66 -25.49
C ASP A 17 30.28 -17.49 -26.99
N VAL A 18 31.41 -16.83 -27.32
CA VAL A 18 31.79 -16.45 -28.70
C VAL A 18 32.16 -17.63 -29.59
N MET A 19 32.39 -18.82 -29.00
CA MET A 19 32.85 -19.99 -29.75
C MET A 19 31.73 -20.79 -30.43
N ALA A 20 30.48 -20.33 -30.42
CA ALA A 20 29.40 -20.95 -31.19
C ALA A 20 29.39 -20.38 -32.61
N GLU A 21 29.35 -21.24 -33.62
CA GLU A 21 29.37 -20.87 -35.05
C GLU A 21 28.21 -19.94 -35.47
N ASN A 22 27.22 -19.71 -34.58
CA ASN A 22 26.03 -18.88 -34.79
C ASN A 22 25.93 -17.65 -33.86
N THR A 23 27.02 -17.28 -33.15
CA THR A 23 26.97 -16.20 -32.13
C THR A 23 26.53 -14.84 -32.73
N SER A 24 26.88 -14.56 -33.99
CA SER A 24 26.47 -13.31 -34.66
C SER A 24 24.96 -13.23 -34.88
N ASP A 25 24.33 -14.34 -35.28
CA ASP A 25 22.88 -14.39 -35.53
C ASP A 25 22.09 -14.32 -34.22
N GLU A 26 22.58 -14.98 -33.17
CA GLU A 26 21.99 -14.91 -31.82
C GLU A 26 22.06 -13.49 -31.24
N ILE A 27 23.18 -12.78 -31.42
CA ILE A 27 23.31 -11.38 -31.01
C ILE A 27 22.35 -10.50 -31.79
N CYS A 28 22.23 -10.67 -33.12
CA CYS A 28 21.29 -9.90 -33.92
C CYS A 28 19.83 -10.15 -33.51
N GLN A 29 19.46 -11.40 -33.19
CA GLN A 29 18.14 -11.73 -32.67
C GLN A 29 17.89 -11.06 -31.31
N LEU A 30 18.85 -11.14 -30.38
CA LEU A 30 18.71 -10.53 -29.06
C LEU A 30 18.67 -9.00 -29.15
N GLN A 31 19.41 -8.39 -30.06
CA GLN A 31 19.33 -6.95 -30.35
C GLN A 31 17.95 -6.55 -30.89
N SER A 32 17.33 -7.36 -31.76
CA SER A 32 15.96 -7.12 -32.22
C SER A 32 14.91 -7.23 -31.10
N GLN A 33 15.21 -7.98 -30.04
CA GLN A 33 14.41 -8.10 -28.83
C GLN A 33 14.70 -7.00 -27.79
N GLY A 34 15.64 -6.09 -28.08
CA GLY A 34 15.98 -4.93 -27.24
C GLY A 34 17.22 -5.10 -26.37
N PHE A 35 17.94 -6.23 -26.44
CA PHE A 35 19.19 -6.40 -25.69
C PHE A 35 20.31 -5.55 -26.30
N ILE A 36 21.02 -4.80 -25.45
CA ILE A 36 22.14 -3.96 -25.85
C ILE A 36 23.44 -4.67 -25.49
N VAL A 37 24.39 -4.76 -26.42
CA VAL A 37 25.72 -5.31 -26.15
C VAL A 37 26.52 -4.29 -25.34
N VAL A 38 26.86 -4.64 -24.11
CA VAL A 38 27.58 -3.75 -23.17
C VAL A 38 29.06 -4.10 -23.05
N SER A 39 29.45 -5.33 -23.40
CA SER A 39 30.85 -5.73 -23.52
C SER A 39 31.01 -6.86 -24.52
N ASP A 40 32.08 -6.84 -25.30
CA ASP A 40 32.30 -7.74 -26.45
C ASP A 40 33.46 -8.73 -26.27
N SER A 41 34.24 -8.62 -25.19
CA SER A 41 35.43 -9.47 -25.04
C SER A 41 35.77 -9.87 -23.58
N ILE A 42 34.81 -10.39 -22.81
CA ILE A 42 35.09 -10.82 -21.43
C ILE A 42 35.63 -12.25 -21.38
N ARG A 43 36.91 -12.40 -21.04
CA ARG A 43 37.51 -13.72 -20.79
C ARG A 43 37.16 -14.25 -19.41
N ALA A 44 36.44 -15.36 -19.35
CA ALA A 44 36.04 -16.04 -18.12
C ALA A 44 36.03 -17.58 -18.25
N LYS A 45 35.85 -18.27 -17.12
CA LYS A 45 35.70 -19.75 -17.10
C LYS A 45 34.28 -20.19 -17.43
N ASN A 46 33.27 -19.39 -17.05
CA ASN A 46 31.85 -19.60 -17.30
C ASN A 46 31.12 -18.25 -17.40
N SER A 47 29.86 -18.28 -17.84
CA SER A 47 28.99 -17.12 -18.01
C SER A 47 28.79 -16.32 -16.71
N LYS A 48 28.62 -17.00 -15.57
CA LYS A 48 28.45 -16.35 -14.26
C LYS A 48 29.66 -15.52 -13.86
N ILE A 49 30.88 -16.04 -14.07
CA ILE A 49 32.13 -15.33 -13.79
C ILE A 49 32.33 -14.19 -14.79
N ALA A 50 31.85 -14.32 -16.03
CA ALA A 50 31.89 -13.22 -17.00
C ALA A 50 31.05 -12.03 -16.55
N ILE A 51 29.82 -12.28 -16.08
CA ILE A 51 28.92 -11.25 -15.54
C ILE A 51 29.49 -10.61 -14.27
N ASP A 52 30.01 -11.39 -13.32
CA ASP A 52 30.63 -10.84 -12.11
C ASP A 52 31.86 -9.97 -12.42
N LYS A 53 32.67 -10.39 -13.41
CA LYS A 53 33.82 -9.61 -13.88
C LYS A 53 33.37 -8.33 -14.59
N TRP A 54 32.28 -8.37 -15.36
CA TRP A 54 31.66 -7.18 -15.94
C TRP A 54 31.16 -6.21 -14.88
N HIS A 55 30.46 -6.69 -13.85
CA HIS A 55 29.99 -5.84 -12.76
C HIS A 55 31.14 -5.17 -12.02
N LYS A 56 32.24 -5.87 -11.78
CA LYS A 56 33.45 -5.30 -11.17
C LYS A 56 34.11 -4.25 -12.06
N TYR A 57 34.16 -4.50 -13.37
CA TYR A 57 34.67 -3.52 -14.34
C TYR A 57 33.78 -2.27 -14.43
N ARG A 58 32.45 -2.47 -14.50
CA ARG A 58 31.45 -1.38 -14.48
C ARG A 58 31.53 -0.60 -13.18
N ALA A 59 31.66 -1.26 -12.02
CA ALA A 59 31.82 -0.59 -10.74
C ALA A 59 33.13 0.22 -10.62
N SER A 60 34.19 -0.18 -11.35
CA SER A 60 35.44 0.58 -11.41
C SER A 60 35.40 1.78 -12.37
N PHE A 61 34.43 1.81 -13.31
CA PHE A 61 34.28 2.87 -14.32
C PHE A 61 33.06 3.79 -14.10
N VAL A 62 32.06 3.33 -13.35
CA VAL A 62 30.94 4.15 -12.89
C VAL A 62 31.37 4.78 -11.58
N GLU A 63 32.10 5.88 -11.67
CA GLU A 63 31.97 6.91 -10.63
C GLU A 63 30.48 7.26 -10.60
N GLU A 64 29.78 6.93 -9.51
CA GLU A 64 28.49 7.55 -9.23
C GLU A 64 28.68 9.05 -9.41
N PRO A 65 27.80 9.76 -10.16
CA PRO A 65 27.94 11.19 -10.30
C PRO A 65 27.95 11.78 -8.90
N VAL A 66 29.11 12.28 -8.46
CA VAL A 66 29.28 12.93 -7.17
C VAL A 66 28.55 14.26 -7.30
N LEU A 67 27.24 14.21 -7.07
CA LEU A 67 26.37 15.36 -7.13
C LEU A 67 26.93 16.40 -6.17
N THR A 68 27.15 17.60 -6.68
CA THR A 68 27.58 18.71 -5.85
C THR A 68 26.54 18.92 -4.73
N PRO A 69 26.94 19.49 -3.58
CA PRO A 69 25.99 19.80 -2.50
C PRO A 69 24.78 20.61 -2.98
N LEU A 70 24.98 21.47 -3.99
CA LEU A 70 23.92 22.24 -4.64
C LEU A 70 22.98 21.36 -5.48
N GLU A 71 23.51 20.41 -6.25
CA GLU A 71 22.71 19.48 -7.04
C GLU A 71 21.92 18.51 -6.16
N LEU A 72 22.51 18.05 -5.04
CA LEU A 72 21.81 17.27 -4.02
C LEU A 72 20.64 18.07 -3.44
N ALA A 73 20.89 19.31 -3.02
CA ALA A 73 19.83 20.18 -2.51
C ALA A 73 18.71 20.39 -3.54
N ASN A 74 19.06 20.65 -4.80
CA ASN A 74 18.07 20.81 -5.88
C ASN A 74 17.29 19.53 -6.14
N LEU A 75 17.93 18.37 -6.10
CA LEU A 75 17.29 17.07 -6.25
C LEU A 75 16.30 16.83 -5.10
N THR A 76 16.70 17.09 -3.86
CA THR A 76 15.84 16.96 -2.69
C THR A 76 14.64 17.89 -2.78
N ILE A 77 14.83 19.15 -3.22
CA ILE A 77 13.72 20.10 -3.43
C ILE A 77 12.74 19.56 -4.48
N ARG A 78 13.24 19.01 -5.60
CA ARG A 78 12.38 18.42 -6.65
C ARG A 78 11.60 17.23 -6.11
N GLN A 79 12.26 16.31 -5.40
CA GLN A 79 11.62 15.16 -4.78
C GLN A 79 10.56 15.58 -3.76
N ALA A 80 10.86 16.58 -2.92
CA ALA A 80 9.92 17.14 -1.96
C ALA A 80 8.70 17.75 -2.67
N ASN A 81 8.90 18.52 -3.74
CA ASN A 81 7.79 19.11 -4.51
C ASN A 81 6.89 18.04 -5.15
N ILE A 82 7.47 16.97 -5.70
CA ILE A 82 6.72 15.82 -6.21
C ILE A 82 5.88 15.21 -5.08
N ARG A 83 6.49 14.97 -3.92
CA ARG A 83 5.79 14.37 -2.76
C ARG A 83 4.67 15.26 -2.24
N ILE A 84 4.88 16.58 -2.18
CA ILE A 84 3.87 17.56 -1.79
C ILE A 84 2.68 17.52 -2.75
N ASN A 85 2.93 17.48 -4.06
CA ASN A 85 1.87 17.42 -5.06
C ASN A 85 1.07 16.11 -4.96
N GLU A 86 1.75 14.98 -4.74
CA GLU A 86 1.07 13.70 -4.53
C GLU A 86 0.18 13.73 -3.28
N LEU A 87 0.69 14.25 -2.16
CA LEU A 87 -0.08 14.38 -0.92
C LEU A 87 -1.30 15.30 -1.10
N LYS A 88 -1.15 16.43 -1.80
CA LYS A 88 -2.28 17.32 -2.13
C LYS A 88 -3.35 16.60 -2.94
N ARG A 89 -2.95 15.78 -3.92
CA ARG A 89 -3.89 14.98 -4.71
C ARG A 89 -4.64 13.97 -3.83
N GLN A 90 -3.94 13.29 -2.94
CA GLN A 90 -4.54 12.33 -2.01
C GLN A 90 -5.55 13.00 -1.06
N LEU A 91 -5.20 14.17 -0.50
CA LEU A 91 -6.11 14.95 0.34
C LEU A 91 -7.38 15.35 -0.40
N LEU A 92 -7.25 15.87 -1.62
CA LEU A 92 -8.40 16.27 -2.43
C LEU A 92 -9.32 15.09 -2.77
N VAL A 93 -8.76 13.90 -2.99
CA VAL A 93 -9.56 12.68 -3.19
C VAL A 93 -10.31 12.30 -1.90
N ALA A 94 -9.62 12.29 -0.76
CA ALA A 94 -10.22 11.97 0.53
C ALA A 94 -11.33 12.97 0.92
N GLU A 95 -11.12 14.27 0.67
CA GLU A 95 -12.14 15.31 0.91
C GLU A 95 -13.40 15.06 0.07
N ARG A 96 -13.25 14.76 -1.22
CA ARG A 96 -14.39 14.42 -2.10
C ARG A 96 -15.11 13.15 -1.63
N GLU A 97 -14.38 12.18 -1.13
CA GLU A 97 -14.96 10.95 -0.59
C GLU A 97 -15.78 11.24 0.68
N ILE A 98 -15.25 12.05 1.58
CA ILE A 98 -15.98 12.52 2.77
C ILE A 98 -17.26 13.25 2.36
N ASP A 99 -17.20 14.15 1.38
CA ASP A 99 -18.37 14.88 0.89
C ASP A 99 -19.42 13.94 0.27
N SER A 100 -18.98 12.96 -0.51
CA SER A 100 -19.86 11.94 -1.08
C SER A 100 -20.56 11.11 0.00
N LEU A 101 -19.80 10.63 0.99
CA LEU A 101 -20.34 9.85 2.11
C LEU A 101 -21.31 10.68 2.96
N ASN A 102 -20.97 11.94 3.25
CA ASN A 102 -21.84 12.84 3.99
C ASN A 102 -23.15 13.12 3.24
N ASN A 103 -23.10 13.32 1.92
CA ASN A 103 -24.29 13.47 1.11
C ASN A 103 -25.13 12.18 1.13
N GLN A 104 -24.52 11.01 0.97
CA GLN A 104 -25.21 9.72 1.07
C GLN A 104 -25.88 9.53 2.43
N LEU A 105 -25.20 9.88 3.53
CA LEU A 105 -25.75 9.83 4.88
C LEU A 105 -26.91 10.80 5.03
N LYS A 106 -26.78 12.05 4.54
CA LYS A 106 -27.86 13.05 4.58
C LYS A 106 -29.13 12.56 3.87
N TYR A 107 -29.00 11.96 2.70
CA TYR A 107 -30.15 11.38 1.98
C TYR A 107 -30.73 10.16 2.72
N LYS A 108 -29.88 9.29 3.29
CA LYS A 108 -30.35 8.15 4.10
C LYS A 108 -31.07 8.58 5.38
N SER A 109 -30.62 9.63 6.06
CA SER A 109 -31.28 10.21 7.24
C SER A 109 -32.62 10.88 6.90
N SER A 110 -32.85 11.28 5.65
CA SER A 110 -34.14 11.85 5.21
C SER A 110 -35.21 10.82 4.81
N GLY A 111 -34.82 9.54 4.65
CA GLY A 111 -35.68 8.48 4.10
C GLY A 111 -36.30 7.51 5.11
N GLY A 112 -36.05 7.67 6.41
CA GLY A 112 -36.63 6.79 7.42
C GLY A 112 -36.42 7.39 8.80
N THR A 113 -37.50 7.48 9.56
CA THR A 113 -37.56 7.91 10.96
C THR A 113 -36.34 7.43 11.75
N ASP A 114 -35.43 8.37 12.04
CA ASP A 114 -34.24 8.19 12.87
C ASP A 114 -34.65 8.05 14.34
N SER A 115 -35.24 6.89 14.63
CA SER A 115 -35.24 6.32 15.95
C SER A 115 -34.80 4.88 15.74
N LEU A 116 -33.49 4.66 15.64
CA LEU A 116 -32.92 3.36 16.03
C LEU A 116 -33.68 2.95 17.29
N CYS A 117 -34.48 1.90 17.18
CA CYS A 117 -35.32 1.51 18.29
C CYS A 117 -34.39 1.21 19.46
N ASP A 118 -34.81 1.46 20.69
CA ASP A 118 -33.98 1.11 21.85
C ASP A 118 -33.57 -0.39 21.81
N LEU A 119 -34.37 -1.22 21.12
CA LEU A 119 -34.08 -2.61 20.74
C LEU A 119 -32.87 -2.74 19.82
N ASP A 120 -32.77 -1.95 18.75
CA ASP A 120 -31.68 -1.98 17.77
C ASP A 120 -30.34 -1.59 18.42
N ILE A 121 -30.35 -0.59 19.32
CA ILE A 121 -29.16 -0.13 20.05
C ILE A 121 -28.58 -1.26 20.92
N LEU A 122 -29.44 -2.10 21.49
CA LEU A 122 -29.03 -3.25 22.30
C LEU A 122 -28.87 -4.55 21.50
N GLY A 123 -29.20 -4.53 20.20
CA GLY A 123 -29.07 -5.65 19.28
C GLY A 123 -30.18 -6.71 19.43
N TYR A 124 -31.40 -6.28 19.72
CA TYR A 124 -32.57 -7.14 19.85
C TYR A 124 -33.53 -6.99 18.65
N GLU A 125 -33.95 -8.11 18.07
CA GLU A 125 -35.02 -8.12 17.04
C GLU A 125 -36.43 -8.12 17.65
N ARG A 126 -36.55 -8.47 18.94
CA ARG A 126 -37.82 -8.62 19.69
C ARG A 126 -37.62 -8.18 21.14
N GLU A 127 -38.72 -7.93 21.86
CA GLU A 127 -38.67 -7.55 23.28
C GLU A 127 -38.00 -8.65 24.13
N PRO A 128 -36.86 -8.36 24.77
CA PRO A 128 -36.12 -9.35 25.56
C PRO A 128 -36.73 -9.56 26.94
N SER A 129 -36.45 -10.71 27.57
CA SER A 129 -36.73 -10.90 29.00
C SER A 129 -35.85 -9.98 29.87
N SER A 130 -36.32 -9.62 31.06
CA SER A 130 -35.59 -8.75 32.01
C SER A 130 -34.19 -9.27 32.35
N GLN A 131 -34.03 -10.60 32.42
CA GLN A 131 -32.74 -11.26 32.64
C GLN A 131 -31.80 -11.13 31.44
N GLU A 132 -32.33 -11.30 30.23
CA GLU A 132 -31.58 -11.21 28.97
C GLU A 132 -31.10 -9.78 28.74
N LEU A 133 -32.00 -8.81 28.94
CA LEU A 133 -31.72 -7.38 28.81
C LEU A 133 -30.52 -6.98 29.69
N ARG A 134 -30.53 -7.40 30.96
CA ARG A 134 -29.44 -7.11 31.91
C ARG A 134 -28.13 -7.78 31.50
N LYS A 135 -28.18 -9.02 31.01
CA LYS A 135 -26.99 -9.77 30.56
C LYS A 135 -26.33 -9.08 29.38
N ARG A 136 -27.11 -8.69 28.36
CA ARG A 136 -26.58 -8.00 27.18
C ARG A 136 -26.06 -6.61 27.48
N TYR A 137 -26.81 -5.84 28.26
CA TYR A 137 -26.35 -4.53 28.70
C TYR A 137 -25.00 -4.62 29.41
N LYS A 138 -24.81 -5.57 30.33
CA LYS A 138 -23.52 -5.76 31.01
C LYS A 138 -22.37 -6.08 30.04
N SER A 139 -22.62 -6.91 29.03
CA SER A 139 -21.64 -7.22 27.99
C SER A 139 -21.27 -5.99 27.17
N LEU A 140 -22.25 -5.22 26.70
CA LEU A 140 -22.04 -4.01 25.90
C LEU A 140 -21.39 -2.88 26.71
N ALA A 141 -21.83 -2.68 27.96
CA ALA A 141 -21.25 -1.70 28.88
C ALA A 141 -19.77 -1.99 29.17
N SER A 142 -19.38 -3.26 29.31
CA SER A 142 -17.97 -3.62 29.48
C SER A 142 -17.14 -3.38 28.23
N LEU A 143 -17.74 -3.45 27.03
CA LEU A 143 -17.06 -3.20 25.76
C LEU A 143 -16.89 -1.70 25.50
N HIS A 144 -17.92 -0.91 25.76
CA HIS A 144 -17.95 0.52 25.47
C HIS A 144 -17.59 1.41 26.66
N HIS A 145 -17.10 0.84 27.77
CA HIS A 145 -16.69 1.61 28.93
C HIS A 145 -15.53 2.57 28.59
N PRO A 146 -15.62 3.87 28.91
CA PRO A 146 -14.56 4.83 28.60
C PRO A 146 -13.19 4.42 29.17
N ASP A 147 -13.15 3.91 30.40
CA ASP A 147 -11.91 3.46 31.05
C ASP A 147 -11.26 2.24 30.37
N LYS A 148 -11.99 1.53 29.50
CA LYS A 148 -11.50 0.38 28.74
C LYS A 148 -11.21 0.72 27.27
N GLY A 149 -11.17 2.01 26.93
CA GLY A 149 -10.99 2.49 25.54
C GLY A 149 -12.29 2.59 24.75
N GLY A 150 -13.45 2.52 25.41
CA GLY A 150 -14.76 2.72 24.79
C GLY A 150 -15.15 4.19 24.66
N SER A 151 -16.28 4.44 23.99
CA SER A 151 -16.79 5.80 23.78
C SER A 151 -17.83 6.17 24.85
N LYS A 152 -17.60 7.30 25.53
CA LYS A 152 -18.56 7.88 26.49
C LYS A 152 -19.93 8.13 25.85
N ALA A 153 -19.95 8.61 24.61
CA ALA A 153 -21.20 8.88 23.88
C ALA A 153 -21.99 7.59 23.60
N MET A 154 -21.29 6.50 23.27
CA MET A 154 -21.91 5.19 23.06
C MET A 154 -22.44 4.60 24.38
N MET A 155 -21.67 4.73 25.46
CA MET A 155 -22.09 4.29 26.79
C MET A 155 -23.36 5.01 27.27
N GLN A 156 -23.46 6.32 27.03
CA GLN A 156 -24.66 7.09 27.37
C GLN A 156 -25.88 6.61 26.57
N ARG A 157 -25.74 6.38 25.26
CA ARG A 157 -26.82 5.82 24.42
C ARG A 157 -27.27 4.42 24.89
N LEU A 158 -26.34 3.57 25.30
CA LEU A 158 -26.65 2.25 25.86
C LEU A 158 -27.45 2.33 27.17
N ASN A 159 -27.10 3.28 28.05
CA ASN A 159 -27.82 3.51 29.30
C ASN A 159 -29.26 3.97 29.02
N ASP A 160 -29.41 4.96 28.14
CA ASP A 160 -30.71 5.53 27.79
C ASP A 160 -31.65 4.46 27.19
N ALA A 161 -31.12 3.62 26.28
CA ALA A 161 -31.87 2.52 25.67
C ALA A 161 -32.26 1.45 26.71
N TYR A 162 -31.34 1.08 27.61
CA TYR A 162 -31.59 0.13 28.68
C TYR A 162 -32.68 0.61 29.65
N GLU A 163 -32.66 1.88 30.07
CA GLU A 163 -33.67 2.41 30.98
C GLU A 163 -35.08 2.44 30.35
N LYS A 164 -35.17 2.76 29.06
CA LYS A 164 -36.45 2.73 28.35
C LYS A 164 -36.99 1.31 28.19
N LEU A 165 -36.16 0.34 27.80
CA LEU A 165 -36.58 -1.05 27.67
C LEU A 165 -36.90 -1.69 29.01
N ARG A 166 -36.13 -1.39 30.04
CA ARG A 166 -36.40 -1.87 31.39
C ARG A 166 -37.77 -1.42 31.91
N ARG A 167 -38.22 -0.20 31.56
CA ARG A 167 -39.57 0.28 31.90
C ARG A 167 -40.70 -0.42 31.11
N LYS A 168 -40.40 -0.98 29.94
CA LYS A 168 -41.37 -1.71 29.11
C LYS A 168 -41.50 -3.19 29.49
N VAL A 169 -40.39 -3.79 29.94
CA VAL A 169 -40.28 -5.22 30.25
C VAL A 169 -40.55 -5.54 31.73
N ALA A 170 -40.51 -4.53 32.62
CA ALA A 170 -40.81 -4.67 34.05
C ALA A 170 -42.31 -4.66 34.33
#